data_AF-A0A6A7AYD9-F1
#
_entry.id   AF-A0A6A7AYD9-F1
#
_cell.length_a   1.000
_cell.length_b   1.000
_cell.length_c   1.000
_cell.angle_alpha   90.00
_cell.angle_beta   90.00
_cell.angle_gamma   90.00
#
_symmetry.space_group_name_H-M   'P 1'
#
loop_
_entity.id
_entity.type
_entity.pdbx_description
1 polymer ?
#
loop_
_entity_poly.entity_id
_entity_poly.type
_entity_poly.pdbx_seq_one_letter_code
_entity_poly.pdbx_strand_id
1 'polypeptide(L)'
;MSFFVYYGELDDELLVAVLPNGTVEHNDPIYLYTKKWNLTTHKATDVKVTDEGEDLINFKDNHYTYQVVTKRAYKELALSVKGSDGKTSKVALTRHYDQPLTTLSASDPPKIWIGSLDFHQWAKNEAFFVITPKGLGNGKPVVSIWQWTKDAEKGERSLTYSTSQQQSQTTTPAIFSFKQNGYYTLDCRVNTKTNGLNVTVKEKTNQDAPQKEMTLAQKVLIGAEHQFSPPRATTEKITMDCSYPKATSSLKRYNGALPFPADLVETLRHSAAYVDQAGYLAQHAVNQYNQLDKSFLMLEKKAEARAARIVVLEGDVAKHLEANRVLEAKNKALQKQFDDYRAAAEKREADLEAELQALKKRLDAAEAEVKRQKDYIEKDKKADEKRDKEFNDHDQKDHELINKLKAELAESKAAEDRAQRRIKDLDATVAKLKETIKKLEKDVCDKDTIIAELKASLASTKEQLSAKIKEVAKLTKELDTITAAKEKLEIDLSNEKYRHNKAKESLQVAQKDLADKDEELKSKKTDVKNLQDKLNTAEAALKRARAERDEARADLVVEEKKSQKAEDDLEEEQKKTLQLGEKKDAKIKELEDRLAKADSEHGEHHSLTKGDVKIISHEIVGA
;
A
#
# COMPACT_ATOMS: atom_id res chain seq x y z
N MET A 1 -13.14 -38.94 92.80
CA MET A 1 -12.63 -37.56 93.04
C MET A 1 -11.96 -37.06 91.76
N SER A 2 -12.03 -35.77 91.46
CA SER A 2 -11.46 -35.16 90.25
C SER A 2 -10.53 -34.00 90.59
N PHE A 3 -9.80 -33.50 89.60
CA PHE A 3 -8.82 -32.42 89.77
C PHE A 3 -9.13 -31.20 88.90
N PHE A 4 -8.73 -30.03 89.39
CA PHE A 4 -8.46 -28.86 88.58
C PHE A 4 -7.02 -28.89 88.10
N VAL A 5 -6.81 -28.62 86.82
CA VAL A 5 -5.49 -28.56 86.21
C VAL A 5 -5.21 -27.12 85.79
N TYR A 6 -4.12 -26.59 86.32
CA TYR A 6 -3.60 -25.25 86.04
C TYR A 6 -2.23 -25.36 85.43
N TYR A 7 -1.90 -24.43 84.57
CA TYR A 7 -0.53 -24.25 84.13
C TYR A 7 -0.22 -22.78 83.87
N GLY A 8 1.06 -22.47 83.74
CA GLY A 8 1.57 -21.18 83.32
C GLY A 8 3.07 -21.26 83.04
N GLU A 9 3.63 -20.13 82.68
CA GLU A 9 5.05 -19.97 82.40
C GLU A 9 5.67 -19.16 83.55
N LEU A 10 6.74 -19.70 84.14
CA LEU A 10 7.60 -18.96 85.04
C LEU A 10 8.94 -18.78 84.33
N ASP A 11 9.19 -17.55 83.88
CA ASP A 11 10.24 -17.24 82.90
C ASP A 11 10.06 -18.10 81.62
N ASP A 12 10.98 -19.04 81.34
CA ASP A 12 10.91 -19.96 80.19
C ASP A 12 10.50 -21.40 80.58
N GLU A 13 10.06 -21.62 81.83
CA GLU A 13 9.77 -22.94 82.38
C GLU A 13 8.25 -23.21 82.50
N LEU A 14 7.83 -24.38 82.01
CA LEU A 14 6.48 -24.91 82.23
C LEU A 14 6.26 -25.22 83.70
N LEU A 15 5.24 -24.59 84.28
CA LEU A 15 4.74 -24.88 85.62
C LEU A 15 3.33 -25.46 85.52
N VAL A 16 3.11 -26.63 86.12
CA VAL A 16 1.79 -27.30 86.15
C VAL A 16 1.38 -27.51 87.60
N ALA A 17 0.20 -27.05 87.97
CA ALA A 17 -0.39 -27.29 89.29
C ALA A 17 -1.69 -28.10 89.14
N VAL A 18 -1.81 -29.17 89.92
CA VAL A 18 -3.02 -30.00 89.98
C VAL A 18 -3.56 -29.95 91.40
N LEU A 19 -4.77 -29.41 91.54
CA LEU A 19 -5.44 -29.24 92.83
C LEU A 19 -6.70 -30.13 92.88
N PRO A 20 -7.20 -30.49 94.07
CA PRO A 20 -8.50 -31.12 94.23
C PRO A 20 -9.61 -30.29 93.57
N ASN A 21 -10.62 -30.97 93.04
CA ASN A 21 -11.83 -30.30 92.56
C ASN A 21 -12.69 -29.87 93.76
N GLY A 22 -12.78 -28.56 93.98
CA GLY A 22 -13.52 -27.96 95.09
C GLY A 22 -12.67 -26.92 95.82
N THR A 23 -13.18 -26.47 96.97
CA THR A 23 -12.40 -25.66 97.90
C THR A 23 -11.30 -26.54 98.51
N VAL A 24 -10.05 -26.08 98.43
CA VAL A 24 -8.92 -26.80 99.02
C VAL A 24 -9.00 -26.72 100.54
N GLU A 25 -8.92 -27.86 101.21
CA GLU A 25 -8.93 -27.96 102.67
C GLU A 25 -7.55 -28.26 103.23
N HIS A 26 -7.40 -28.15 104.55
CA HIS A 26 -6.16 -28.52 105.23
C HIS A 26 -5.83 -30.00 105.00
N ASN A 27 -4.56 -30.30 104.73
CA ASN A 27 -4.01 -31.61 104.34
C ASN A 27 -4.35 -32.12 102.93
N ASP A 28 -5.07 -31.35 102.12
CA ASP A 28 -5.31 -31.73 100.74
C ASP A 28 -4.01 -31.83 99.93
N PRO A 29 -3.92 -32.83 99.04
CA PRO A 29 -2.76 -32.99 98.17
C PRO A 29 -2.77 -31.93 97.06
N ILE A 30 -1.68 -31.18 96.97
CA ILE A 30 -1.41 -30.23 95.90
C ILE A 30 -0.22 -30.75 95.12
N TYR A 31 -0.41 -31.00 93.83
CA TYR A 31 0.66 -31.44 92.96
C TYR A 31 1.23 -30.25 92.21
N LEU A 32 2.53 -30.06 92.31
CA LEU A 32 3.24 -28.97 91.65
C LEU A 32 4.39 -29.55 90.83
N TYR A 33 4.39 -29.27 89.53
CA TYR A 33 5.49 -29.59 88.64
C TYR A 33 6.25 -28.33 88.28
N THR A 34 7.58 -28.44 88.34
CA THR A 34 8.50 -27.53 87.65
C THR A 34 9.57 -28.36 86.94
N LYS A 35 10.11 -27.84 85.84
CA LYS A 35 11.18 -28.53 85.08
C LYS A 35 12.41 -28.83 85.94
N LYS A 36 12.70 -27.97 86.92
CA LYS A 36 13.83 -28.12 87.86
C LYS A 36 13.60 -29.17 88.96
N TRP A 37 12.36 -29.40 89.39
CA TRP A 37 12.09 -30.16 90.62
C TRP A 37 11.24 -31.43 90.41
N ASN A 38 10.92 -31.77 89.16
CA ASN A 38 9.95 -32.82 88.82
C ASN A 38 8.59 -32.57 89.50
N LEU A 39 7.63 -33.51 89.37
CA LEU A 39 6.35 -33.39 90.06
C LEU A 39 6.55 -33.69 91.54
N THR A 40 6.26 -32.71 92.38
CA THR A 40 6.28 -32.86 93.83
C THR A 40 4.87 -32.78 94.38
N THR A 41 4.59 -33.60 95.38
CA THR A 41 3.30 -33.64 96.08
C THR A 41 3.45 -32.93 97.41
N HIS A 42 2.73 -31.83 97.56
CA HIS A 42 2.66 -31.06 98.80
C HIS A 42 1.30 -31.30 99.47
N LYS A 43 1.23 -30.97 100.76
CA LYS A 43 -0.04 -30.90 101.50
C LYS A 43 -0.35 -29.46 101.83
N ALA A 44 -1.60 -29.05 101.68
CA ALA A 44 -2.06 -27.74 102.14
C ALA A 44 -1.86 -27.62 103.65
N THR A 45 -1.11 -26.62 104.10
CA THR A 45 -0.76 -26.45 105.53
C THR A 45 -1.61 -25.39 106.22
N ASP A 46 -1.95 -24.31 105.53
CA ASP A 46 -2.77 -23.21 106.07
C ASP A 46 -3.71 -22.72 104.97
N VAL A 47 -5.02 -22.84 105.19
CA VAL A 47 -6.06 -22.39 104.27
C VAL A 47 -6.87 -21.31 104.97
N LYS A 48 -6.90 -20.12 104.39
CA LYS A 48 -7.61 -18.93 104.91
C LYS A 48 -8.40 -18.28 103.80
N VAL A 49 -9.40 -17.49 104.17
CA VAL A 49 -10.13 -16.62 103.23
C VAL A 49 -9.57 -15.20 103.39
N THR A 50 -9.19 -14.56 102.29
CA THR A 50 -8.72 -13.16 102.28
C THR A 50 -9.89 -12.20 102.53
N ASP A 51 -9.59 -10.93 102.82
CA ASP A 51 -10.61 -9.89 103.00
C ASP A 51 -11.47 -9.68 101.73
N GLU A 52 -10.94 -10.07 100.56
CA GLU A 52 -11.61 -10.03 99.25
C GLU A 52 -12.46 -11.29 98.98
N GLY A 53 -12.47 -12.27 99.89
CA GLY A 53 -13.23 -13.52 99.75
C GLY A 53 -12.54 -14.59 98.90
N GLU A 54 -11.24 -14.44 98.62
CA GLU A 54 -10.40 -15.39 97.88
C GLU A 54 -9.76 -16.41 98.83
N ASP A 55 -9.53 -17.65 98.38
CA ASP A 55 -8.86 -18.66 99.21
C ASP A 55 -7.33 -18.48 99.12
N LEU A 56 -6.69 -18.34 100.27
CA LEU A 56 -5.26 -18.29 100.48
C LEU A 56 -4.78 -19.64 101.00
N ILE A 57 -3.98 -20.34 100.20
CA ILE A 57 -3.46 -21.68 100.50
C ILE A 57 -1.95 -21.59 100.61
N ASN A 58 -1.41 -21.92 101.79
CA ASN A 58 0.04 -21.99 102.01
C ASN A 58 0.48 -23.45 102.15
N PHE A 59 1.61 -23.78 101.51
CA PHE A 59 2.30 -25.05 101.68
C PHE A 59 3.81 -24.83 101.55
N LYS A 60 4.62 -25.74 102.05
CA LYS A 60 6.08 -25.62 102.02
C LYS A 60 6.74 -26.95 101.74
N ASP A 61 7.95 -26.89 101.21
CA ASP A 61 8.90 -27.99 101.22
C ASP A 61 10.16 -27.58 102.02
N ASN A 62 11.25 -28.35 101.89
CA ASN A 62 12.48 -28.10 102.61
C ASN A 62 13.23 -26.83 102.15
N HIS A 63 12.89 -26.28 100.98
CA HIS A 63 13.63 -25.21 100.31
C HIS A 63 12.77 -23.98 99.99
N TYR A 64 11.45 -24.16 99.80
CA TYR A 64 10.53 -23.15 99.33
C TYR A 64 9.24 -23.10 100.17
N THR A 65 8.73 -21.89 100.34
CA THR A 65 7.38 -21.64 100.84
C THR A 65 6.51 -21.16 99.68
N TYR A 66 5.40 -21.86 99.46
CA TYR A 66 4.45 -21.57 98.40
C TYR A 66 3.19 -20.96 99.00
N GLN A 67 2.70 -19.93 98.34
CA GLN A 67 1.45 -19.28 98.65
C GLN A 67 0.62 -19.20 97.38
N VAL A 68 -0.58 -19.77 97.40
CA VAL A 68 -1.54 -19.73 96.31
C VAL A 68 -2.71 -18.87 96.74
N VAL A 69 -3.02 -17.83 95.96
CA VAL A 69 -4.26 -17.06 96.10
C VAL A 69 -5.18 -17.45 94.95
N THR A 70 -6.37 -17.94 95.27
CA THR A 70 -7.36 -18.33 94.27
C THR A 70 -8.10 -17.10 93.78
N LYS A 71 -8.08 -16.85 92.48
CA LYS A 71 -8.75 -15.70 91.87
C LYS A 71 -9.96 -16.14 91.06
N ARG A 72 -10.95 -15.26 90.99
CA ARG A 72 -12.13 -15.42 90.12
C ARG A 72 -12.82 -16.79 90.29
N ALA A 73 -13.04 -17.21 91.54
CA ALA A 73 -13.61 -18.53 91.89
C ALA A 73 -12.81 -19.71 91.30
N TYR A 74 -11.52 -19.79 91.63
CA TYR A 74 -10.59 -20.83 91.17
C TYR A 74 -10.35 -20.86 89.65
N LYS A 75 -10.71 -19.84 88.88
CA LYS A 75 -10.37 -19.78 87.45
C LYS A 75 -8.90 -19.44 87.21
N GLU A 76 -8.29 -18.76 88.16
CA GLU A 76 -6.88 -18.36 88.14
C GLU A 76 -6.27 -18.63 89.52
N LEU A 77 -4.98 -18.98 89.54
CA LEU A 77 -4.19 -19.08 90.77
C LEU A 77 -3.03 -18.10 90.67
N ALA A 78 -2.87 -17.25 91.67
CA ALA A 78 -1.63 -16.49 91.84
C ALA A 78 -0.72 -17.27 92.78
N LEU A 79 0.26 -17.98 92.22
CA LEU A 79 1.27 -18.72 92.98
C LEU A 79 2.47 -17.79 93.24
N SER A 80 2.81 -17.63 94.52
CA SER A 80 4.02 -16.97 94.98
C SER A 80 4.94 -18.01 95.61
N VAL A 81 6.15 -18.14 95.08
CA VAL A 81 7.19 -19.05 95.59
C VAL A 81 8.27 -18.23 96.25
N LYS A 82 8.50 -18.47 97.54
CA LYS A 82 9.55 -17.82 98.32
C LYS A 82 10.67 -18.81 98.61
N GLY A 83 11.88 -18.51 98.14
CA GLY A 83 13.09 -19.30 98.41
C GLY A 83 13.65 -19.07 99.81
N SER A 84 14.55 -19.97 100.22
CA SER A 84 15.32 -19.84 101.47
C SER A 84 16.25 -18.62 101.50
N ASP A 85 16.58 -18.07 100.32
CA ASP A 85 17.32 -16.81 100.13
C ASP A 85 16.45 -15.54 100.29
N GLY A 86 15.15 -15.72 100.54
CA GLY A 86 14.17 -14.64 100.70
C GLY A 86 13.61 -14.06 99.40
N LYS A 87 14.12 -14.48 98.22
CA LYS A 87 13.57 -14.04 96.93
C LYS A 87 12.19 -14.65 96.70
N THR A 88 11.29 -13.85 96.13
CA THR A 88 9.91 -14.26 95.85
C THR A 88 9.63 -14.14 94.37
N SER A 89 9.28 -15.27 93.74
CA SER A 89 8.79 -15.32 92.36
C SER A 89 7.28 -15.44 92.35
N LYS A 90 6.61 -14.75 91.43
CA LYS A 90 5.16 -14.80 91.29
C LYS A 90 4.80 -15.29 89.90
N VAL A 91 3.87 -16.22 89.82
CA VAL A 91 3.33 -16.74 88.56
C VAL A 91 1.81 -16.79 88.63
N ALA A 92 1.17 -16.35 87.56
CA ALA A 92 -0.26 -16.51 87.38
C ALA A 92 -0.50 -17.82 86.60
N LEU A 93 -1.26 -18.73 87.19
CA LEU A 93 -1.67 -19.98 86.56
C LEU A 93 -3.13 -19.88 86.17
N THR A 94 -3.44 -20.28 84.95
CA THR A 94 -4.81 -20.26 84.45
C THR A 94 -5.40 -21.66 84.52
N ARG A 95 -6.70 -21.77 84.84
CA ARG A 95 -7.40 -23.05 84.85
C ARG A 95 -7.78 -23.46 83.43
N HIS A 96 -7.28 -24.61 82.99
CA HIS A 96 -7.51 -25.10 81.62
C HIS A 96 -8.41 -26.33 81.54
N TYR A 97 -8.74 -26.89 82.70
CA TYR A 97 -9.73 -27.93 82.80
C TYR A 97 -10.64 -27.64 84.00
N ASP A 98 -11.91 -27.38 83.72
CA ASP A 98 -12.99 -27.31 84.69
C ASP A 98 -13.90 -28.52 84.55
N GLN A 99 -14.48 -28.95 85.68
CA GLN A 99 -15.55 -29.94 85.64
C GLN A 99 -16.87 -29.23 85.92
N PRO A 100 -17.92 -29.47 85.11
CA PRO A 100 -19.27 -29.24 85.60
C PRO A 100 -19.49 -30.16 86.81
N LEU A 101 -20.10 -29.62 87.87
CA LEU A 101 -20.39 -30.30 89.13
C LEU A 101 -21.49 -31.36 88.92
N THR A 102 -21.20 -32.41 88.15
CA THR A 102 -22.14 -33.50 87.92
C THR A 102 -21.91 -34.59 88.97
N THR A 103 -22.94 -34.88 89.74
CA THR A 103 -23.07 -36.07 90.59
C THR A 103 -22.96 -37.33 89.75
N LEU A 104 -21.76 -37.91 89.64
CA LEU A 104 -21.56 -39.21 89.01
C LEU A 104 -20.70 -40.10 89.91
N SER A 105 -21.17 -41.35 90.06
CA SER A 105 -20.63 -42.43 90.88
C SER A 105 -19.12 -42.59 90.79
N ALA A 106 -18.55 -43.07 91.89
CA ALA A 106 -17.18 -43.55 92.09
C ALA A 106 -16.41 -43.80 90.77
N SER A 107 -15.88 -42.71 90.22
CA SER A 107 -15.02 -42.73 89.05
C SER A 107 -13.67 -43.34 89.45
N ASP A 108 -13.08 -44.12 88.54
CA ASP A 108 -11.68 -44.56 88.63
C ASP A 108 -10.78 -43.39 89.08
N PRO A 109 -9.78 -43.64 89.94
CA PRO A 109 -8.95 -42.59 90.47
C PRO A 109 -8.24 -41.85 89.32
N PRO A 110 -8.10 -40.52 89.42
CA PRO A 110 -7.39 -39.76 88.41
C PRO A 110 -5.93 -40.23 88.31
N LYS A 111 -5.40 -40.28 87.10
CA LYS A 111 -4.01 -40.70 86.86
C LYS A 111 -3.22 -39.58 86.19
N ILE A 112 -1.98 -39.40 86.64
CA ILE A 112 -1.04 -38.40 86.14
C ILE A 112 0.23 -39.13 85.69
N TRP A 113 0.50 -39.11 84.39
CA TRP A 113 1.74 -39.61 83.81
C TRP A 113 2.62 -38.44 83.42
N ILE A 114 3.92 -38.60 83.71
CA ILE A 114 4.93 -37.60 83.44
C ILE A 114 6.10 -38.30 82.78
N GLY A 115 6.60 -37.68 81.73
CA GLY A 115 7.76 -38.14 81.04
C GLY A 115 8.38 -37.01 80.24
N SER A 116 9.32 -37.39 79.39
CA SER A 116 9.82 -36.51 78.36
C SER A 116 9.35 -36.95 76.99
N LEU A 117 9.08 -35.97 76.13
CA LEU A 117 8.73 -36.17 74.73
C LEU A 117 9.95 -35.88 73.87
N ASP A 118 10.33 -36.88 73.07
CA ASP A 118 11.25 -36.75 71.95
C ASP A 118 10.42 -36.87 70.66
N PHE A 119 10.30 -35.77 69.90
CA PHE A 119 9.54 -35.74 68.67
C PHE A 119 10.28 -34.95 67.60
N HIS A 120 10.92 -35.70 66.70
CA HIS A 120 11.69 -35.19 65.57
C HIS A 120 12.70 -34.10 66.01
N GLN A 121 12.78 -32.98 65.28
CA GLN A 121 13.58 -31.81 65.66
C GLN A 121 12.80 -30.80 66.50
N TRP A 122 11.50 -31.02 66.72
CA TRP A 122 10.58 -30.05 67.30
C TRP A 122 10.46 -30.17 68.82
N ALA A 123 10.61 -31.36 69.39
CA ALA A 123 10.77 -31.58 70.83
C ALA A 123 11.96 -32.51 71.10
N LYS A 124 12.91 -32.06 71.93
CA LYS A 124 14.04 -32.86 72.42
C LYS A 124 14.03 -32.84 73.94
N ASN A 125 13.67 -33.98 74.54
CA ASN A 125 13.58 -34.18 75.98
C ASN A 125 12.73 -33.11 76.70
N GLU A 126 11.60 -32.73 76.10
CA GLU A 126 10.71 -31.72 76.69
C GLU A 126 9.69 -32.35 77.62
N ALA A 127 9.26 -31.59 78.62
CA ALA A 127 8.31 -32.07 79.61
C ALA A 127 6.96 -32.38 78.95
N PHE A 128 6.41 -33.57 79.24
CA PHE A 128 5.17 -34.04 78.65
C PHE A 128 4.29 -34.69 79.73
N PHE A 129 3.03 -34.24 79.78
CA PHE A 129 2.05 -34.61 80.79
C PHE A 129 0.84 -35.24 80.11
N VAL A 130 0.36 -36.33 80.70
CA VAL A 130 -0.97 -36.89 80.40
C VAL A 130 -1.71 -37.05 81.71
N ILE A 131 -2.82 -36.34 81.86
CA ILE A 131 -3.64 -36.31 83.06
C ILE A 131 -5.03 -36.81 82.67
N THR A 132 -5.51 -37.82 83.38
CA THR A 132 -6.87 -38.35 83.21
C THR A 132 -7.69 -38.00 84.44
N PRO A 133 -8.35 -36.82 84.46
CA PRO A 133 -8.96 -36.29 85.68
C PRO A 133 -10.21 -37.06 86.15
N LYS A 134 -10.74 -37.97 85.32
CA LYS A 134 -11.80 -38.94 85.69
C LYS A 134 -11.33 -40.40 85.52
N GLY A 135 -10.01 -40.62 85.53
CA GLY A 135 -9.42 -41.91 85.23
C GLY A 135 -9.61 -42.35 83.77
N LEU A 136 -9.36 -43.63 83.51
CA LEU A 136 -9.37 -44.21 82.16
C LEU A 136 -10.78 -44.62 81.73
N GLY A 137 -11.13 -44.44 80.45
CA GLY A 137 -12.38 -44.94 79.88
C GLY A 137 -12.89 -44.14 78.69
N ASN A 138 -13.73 -44.77 77.86
CA ASN A 138 -14.22 -44.15 76.63
C ASN A 138 -15.07 -42.90 76.93
N GLY A 139 -14.86 -41.82 76.19
CA GLY A 139 -15.51 -40.53 76.39
C GLY A 139 -15.06 -39.79 77.65
N LYS A 140 -14.18 -40.37 78.49
CA LYS A 140 -13.65 -39.69 79.66
C LYS A 140 -12.64 -38.62 79.24
N PRO A 141 -12.56 -37.51 79.98
CA PRO A 141 -11.63 -36.42 79.68
C PRO A 141 -10.17 -36.88 79.85
N VAL A 142 -9.30 -36.33 79.01
CA VAL A 142 -7.85 -36.40 79.11
C VAL A 142 -7.29 -35.01 78.83
N VAL A 143 -6.35 -34.59 79.66
CA VAL A 143 -5.61 -33.33 79.55
C VAL A 143 -4.17 -33.68 79.23
N SER A 144 -3.65 -33.10 78.17
CA SER A 144 -2.25 -33.24 77.78
C SER A 144 -1.58 -31.89 77.73
N ILE A 145 -0.39 -31.78 78.31
CA ILE A 145 0.37 -30.52 78.40
C ILE A 145 1.81 -30.84 78.03
N TRP A 146 2.43 -30.02 77.17
CA TRP A 146 3.84 -30.16 76.85
C TRP A 146 4.41 -28.91 76.21
N GLN A 147 5.74 -28.83 76.17
CA GLN A 147 6.46 -27.73 75.55
C GLN A 147 7.19 -28.23 74.29
N TRP A 148 7.18 -27.45 73.21
CA TRP A 148 8.00 -27.71 72.03
C TRP A 148 9.36 -27.05 72.20
N THR A 149 10.47 -27.70 71.84
CA THR A 149 11.80 -27.06 71.82
C THR A 149 11.87 -25.97 70.76
N LYS A 150 11.25 -26.21 69.60
CA LYS A 150 11.19 -25.27 68.47
C LYS A 150 9.79 -25.33 67.86
N ASP A 151 9.16 -24.18 67.68
CA ASP A 151 7.88 -24.04 66.97
C ASP A 151 8.12 -23.30 65.64
N ALA A 152 7.43 -23.72 64.58
CA ALA A 152 7.50 -23.09 63.27
C ALA A 152 6.89 -21.67 63.26
N GLU A 153 5.94 -21.39 64.16
CA GLU A 153 5.22 -20.10 64.21
C GLU A 153 5.59 -19.21 65.41
N LYS A 154 5.98 -19.80 66.55
CA LYS A 154 6.06 -19.11 67.85
C LYS A 154 7.47 -18.94 68.44
N GLY A 155 8.51 -19.32 67.70
CA GLY A 155 9.91 -19.22 68.16
C GLY A 155 10.38 -20.43 68.98
N GLU A 156 11.46 -20.26 69.76
CA GLU A 156 11.95 -21.30 70.67
C GLU A 156 10.98 -21.50 71.85
N ARG A 157 10.77 -22.75 72.28
CA ARG A 157 10.10 -23.08 73.55
C ARG A 157 8.60 -22.75 73.70
N SER A 158 7.76 -23.05 72.71
CA SER A 158 6.30 -22.80 72.81
C SER A 158 5.54 -23.83 73.67
N LEU A 159 4.65 -23.36 74.55
CA LEU A 159 3.75 -24.22 75.32
C LEU A 159 2.53 -24.69 74.51
N THR A 160 2.21 -25.98 74.64
CA THR A 160 1.08 -26.63 74.00
C THR A 160 0.26 -27.42 75.01
N TYR A 161 -1.06 -27.33 74.89
CA TYR A 161 -1.98 -28.06 75.74
C TYR A 161 -3.23 -28.44 74.95
N SER A 162 -3.93 -29.48 75.41
CA SER A 162 -5.26 -29.81 74.93
C SER A 162 -6.07 -30.55 75.98
N THR A 163 -7.36 -30.29 75.96
CA THR A 163 -8.38 -31.06 76.68
C THR A 163 -9.21 -31.80 75.63
N SER A 164 -9.20 -33.14 75.70
CA SER A 164 -9.89 -33.99 74.73
C SER A 164 -10.60 -35.14 75.42
N GLN A 165 -11.38 -35.91 74.66
CA GLN A 165 -12.01 -37.14 75.13
C GLN A 165 -11.18 -38.35 74.70
N GLN A 166 -11.05 -39.31 75.62
CA GLN A 166 -10.43 -40.60 75.38
C GLN A 166 -11.31 -41.42 74.42
N GLN A 167 -10.70 -41.98 73.38
CA GLN A 167 -11.29 -42.98 72.51
C GLN A 167 -10.76 -44.35 72.92
N SER A 168 -11.65 -45.20 73.41
CA SER A 168 -11.30 -46.57 73.78
C SER A 168 -12.48 -47.52 73.59
N GLN A 169 -12.18 -48.81 73.41
CA GLN A 169 -13.21 -49.84 73.26
C GLN A 169 -13.72 -50.39 74.60
N THR A 170 -13.05 -50.08 75.71
CA THR A 170 -13.38 -50.59 77.05
C THR A 170 -13.45 -49.47 78.08
N THR A 171 -14.02 -49.79 79.25
CA THR A 171 -14.22 -48.87 80.38
C THR A 171 -12.94 -48.59 81.17
N THR A 172 -12.02 -49.56 81.29
CA THR A 172 -10.67 -49.38 81.85
C THR A 172 -9.62 -49.82 80.83
N PRO A 173 -9.39 -49.02 79.78
CA PRO A 173 -8.55 -49.41 78.65
C PRO A 173 -7.07 -49.50 79.01
N ALA A 174 -6.42 -50.58 78.58
CA ALA A 174 -4.96 -50.63 78.45
C ALA A 174 -4.46 -49.79 77.26
N ILE A 175 -5.34 -49.47 76.30
CA ILE A 175 -5.03 -48.67 75.11
C ILE A 175 -6.16 -47.66 74.88
N PHE A 176 -5.83 -46.38 74.84
CA PHE A 176 -6.76 -45.30 74.53
C PHE A 176 -6.06 -44.27 73.64
N SER A 177 -6.82 -43.53 72.83
CA SER A 177 -6.26 -42.45 72.02
C SER A 177 -7.03 -41.15 72.18
N PHE A 178 -6.41 -40.03 71.85
CA PHE A 178 -7.08 -38.74 71.79
C PHE A 178 -6.43 -37.85 70.75
N LYS A 179 -7.20 -36.89 70.22
CA LYS A 179 -6.71 -35.91 69.25
C LYS A 179 -6.40 -34.60 69.93
N GLN A 180 -5.31 -33.95 69.53
CA GLN A 180 -4.93 -32.63 69.99
C GLN A 180 -5.20 -31.62 68.88
N ASN A 181 -6.14 -30.69 69.13
CA ASN A 181 -6.56 -29.60 68.23
C ASN A 181 -6.84 -30.03 66.77
N GLY A 182 -7.12 -31.32 66.53
CA GLY A 182 -7.34 -31.89 65.20
C GLY A 182 -6.06 -32.21 64.40
N TYR A 183 -4.87 -31.89 64.91
CA TYR A 183 -3.60 -32.02 64.18
C TYR A 183 -2.82 -33.28 64.54
N TYR A 184 -2.67 -33.57 65.83
CA TYR A 184 -1.94 -34.75 66.32
C TYR A 184 -2.89 -35.78 66.90
N THR A 185 -2.62 -37.05 66.66
CA THR A 185 -3.29 -38.16 67.34
C THR A 185 -2.31 -38.79 68.31
N LEU A 186 -2.69 -38.91 69.58
CA LEU A 186 -1.88 -39.48 70.64
C LEU A 186 -2.45 -40.85 71.01
N ASP A 187 -1.74 -41.92 70.66
CA ASP A 187 -2.10 -43.29 71.00
C ASP A 187 -1.41 -43.73 72.28
N CYS A 188 -2.16 -43.85 73.37
CA CYS A 188 -1.63 -44.15 74.68
C CYS A 188 -1.81 -45.63 75.02
N ARG A 189 -0.72 -46.29 75.41
CA ARG A 189 -0.72 -47.67 75.90
C ARG A 189 -0.21 -47.75 77.33
N VAL A 190 -1.11 -48.11 78.25
CA VAL A 190 -0.81 -48.35 79.65
C VAL A 190 -0.07 -49.67 79.78
N ASN A 191 1.15 -49.62 80.30
CA ASN A 191 1.90 -50.81 80.68
C ASN A 191 1.41 -51.29 82.05
N THR A 192 0.72 -52.43 82.08
CA THR A 192 0.13 -52.97 83.31
C THR A 192 1.15 -53.44 84.34
N LYS A 193 2.41 -53.69 83.94
CA LYS A 193 3.48 -54.12 84.86
C LYS A 193 4.11 -52.94 85.60
N THR A 194 4.41 -51.85 84.89
CA THR A 194 5.07 -50.65 85.43
C THR A 194 4.07 -49.58 85.86
N ASN A 195 2.79 -49.73 85.49
CA ASN A 195 1.77 -48.67 85.45
C ASN A 195 2.15 -47.47 84.56
N GLY A 196 3.23 -47.55 83.78
CA GLY A 196 3.69 -46.51 82.86
C GLY A 196 2.75 -46.33 81.67
N LEU A 197 2.96 -45.24 80.93
CA LEU A 197 2.23 -44.89 79.72
C LEU A 197 3.19 -44.71 78.57
N ASN A 198 3.05 -45.52 77.53
CA ASN A 198 3.70 -45.27 76.24
C ASN A 198 2.77 -44.40 75.39
N VAL A 199 3.25 -43.29 74.83
CA VAL A 199 2.38 -42.30 74.15
C VAL A 199 2.79 -42.02 72.72
N THR A 200 2.08 -42.69 71.80
CA THR A 200 1.90 -42.62 70.33
C THR A 200 1.71 -41.28 69.62
N VAL A 201 2.66 -40.35 69.46
CA VAL A 201 2.36 -39.09 68.73
C VAL A 201 2.41 -39.33 67.21
N LYS A 202 1.27 -39.18 66.55
CA LYS A 202 1.07 -39.33 65.09
C LYS A 202 0.66 -38.00 64.46
N GLU A 203 1.29 -37.65 63.34
CA GLU A 203 0.96 -36.52 62.48
C GLU A 203 0.26 -37.00 61.19
N LYS A 204 -0.47 -36.10 60.51
CA LYS A 204 -1.23 -36.38 59.28
C LYS A 204 -0.38 -36.84 58.08
N THR A 205 0.93 -36.57 58.08
CA THR A 205 1.80 -36.67 56.88
C THR A 205 3.07 -37.54 57.00
N ASN A 206 3.41 -38.15 58.16
CA ASN A 206 4.51 -39.12 58.23
C ASN A 206 4.55 -40.00 59.51
N GLN A 207 5.34 -41.09 59.44
CA GLN A 207 5.39 -42.28 60.32
C GLN A 207 5.73 -42.03 61.81
N ASP A 208 5.27 -43.00 62.63
CA ASP A 208 5.42 -43.13 64.08
C ASP A 208 6.80 -42.70 64.62
N ALA A 209 6.82 -41.78 65.60
CA ALA A 209 8.03 -41.44 66.33
C ALA A 209 8.39 -42.55 67.34
N PRO A 210 9.69 -42.88 67.55
CA PRO A 210 10.11 -43.78 68.62
C PRO A 210 9.80 -43.16 69.99
N GLN A 211 9.34 -43.99 70.92
CA GLN A 211 8.68 -43.51 72.13
C GLN A 211 9.38 -44.00 73.37
N LYS A 212 9.59 -43.06 74.30
CA LYS A 212 10.06 -43.37 75.63
C LYS A 212 8.85 -43.64 76.53
N GLU A 213 8.93 -44.69 77.34
CA GLU A 213 7.89 -45.00 78.33
C GLU A 213 7.82 -43.87 79.35
N MET A 214 6.67 -43.19 79.44
CA MET A 214 6.40 -42.23 80.50
C MET A 214 6.09 -42.99 81.78
N THR A 215 6.71 -42.58 82.88
CA THR A 215 6.43 -43.19 84.17
C THR A 215 5.14 -42.62 84.74
N LEU A 216 4.39 -43.46 85.47
CA LEU A 216 3.30 -42.94 86.29
C LEU A 216 3.93 -42.14 87.41
N ALA A 217 3.68 -40.83 87.43
CA ALA A 217 4.31 -39.93 88.38
C ALA A 217 3.93 -40.25 89.82
N GLN A 218 2.71 -40.76 90.04
CA GLN A 218 2.30 -41.31 91.34
C GLN A 218 1.06 -42.20 91.21
N LYS A 219 1.02 -43.28 92.00
CA LYS A 219 -0.20 -44.08 92.20
C LYS A 219 -1.14 -43.27 93.12
N VAL A 220 -2.05 -42.51 92.52
CA VAL A 220 -3.05 -41.73 93.27
C VAL A 220 -4.06 -42.70 93.91
N LEU A 221 -3.78 -43.13 95.14
CA LEU A 221 -4.81 -43.60 96.07
C LEU A 221 -5.06 -42.45 97.04
N ILE A 222 -6.10 -41.66 96.79
CA ILE A 222 -6.58 -40.68 97.77
C ILE A 222 -7.89 -41.21 98.32
N GLY A 223 -7.86 -41.57 99.60
CA GLY A 223 -9.04 -41.72 100.43
C GLY A 223 -9.30 -40.42 101.17
N ALA A 224 -10.42 -39.79 100.85
CA ALA A 224 -11.17 -38.84 101.68
C ALA A 224 -12.13 -38.15 100.72
N GLU A 225 -13.34 -38.67 100.54
CA GLU A 225 -14.39 -37.92 99.87
C GLU A 225 -14.47 -36.52 100.49
N HIS A 226 -14.43 -35.44 99.67
CA HIS A 226 -14.91 -34.14 100.13
C HIS A 226 -16.40 -34.30 100.40
N GLN A 227 -16.73 -34.78 101.58
CA GLN A 227 -18.08 -34.73 102.10
C GLN A 227 -18.33 -33.28 102.46
N PHE A 228 -18.74 -32.49 101.46
CA PHE A 228 -19.69 -31.41 101.73
C PHE A 228 -21.08 -32.02 102.02
N SER A 229 -21.10 -32.95 102.96
CA SER A 229 -22.17 -33.06 103.89
C SER A 229 -21.61 -32.36 105.12
N PRO A 230 -21.98 -31.09 105.43
CA PRO A 230 -22.29 -30.87 106.84
C PRO A 230 -23.11 -32.10 107.28
N PRO A 231 -22.98 -32.64 108.50
CA PRO A 231 -24.09 -33.43 109.01
C PRO A 231 -25.28 -32.50 108.82
N ARG A 232 -26.06 -32.75 107.76
CA ARG A 232 -27.35 -32.14 107.57
C ARG A 232 -27.97 -32.63 108.84
N ALA A 233 -28.11 -31.75 109.83
CA ALA A 233 -28.86 -32.06 111.02
C ALA A 233 -30.05 -32.79 110.44
N THR A 234 -30.16 -34.08 110.75
CA THR A 234 -31.26 -34.87 110.27
C THR A 234 -32.43 -33.99 110.57
N THR A 235 -33.14 -33.53 109.54
CA THR A 235 -34.47 -32.97 109.75
C THR A 235 -35.33 -34.17 110.12
N GLU A 236 -34.99 -34.85 111.22
CA GLU A 236 -35.98 -35.11 112.22
C GLU A 236 -36.62 -33.75 112.43
N LYS A 237 -37.85 -33.61 111.94
CA LYS A 237 -38.81 -32.87 112.72
C LYS A 237 -38.60 -33.39 114.14
N ILE A 238 -37.88 -32.64 114.96
CA ILE A 238 -38.10 -32.72 116.39
C ILE A 238 -39.51 -32.14 116.50
N THR A 239 -40.51 -33.01 116.34
CA THR A 239 -41.75 -32.86 117.07
C THR A 239 -41.27 -32.74 118.50
N MET A 240 -41.25 -31.51 118.99
CA MET A 240 -41.20 -31.27 120.41
C MET A 240 -42.52 -31.85 120.90
N ASP A 241 -42.49 -33.14 121.26
CA ASP A 241 -43.53 -33.75 122.04
C ASP A 241 -43.47 -33.02 123.38
N CYS A 242 -44.24 -31.93 123.46
CA CYS A 242 -44.71 -31.36 124.71
C CYS A 242 -45.55 -32.44 125.40
N SER A 243 -44.88 -33.45 125.94
CA SER A 243 -45.48 -34.36 126.89
C SER A 243 -45.56 -33.62 128.21
N TYR A 244 -46.74 -33.66 128.84
CA TYR A 244 -46.92 -33.24 130.22
C TYR A 244 -45.82 -33.89 131.07
N PRO A 245 -45.26 -33.19 132.08
CA PRO A 245 -44.21 -33.73 132.92
C PRO A 245 -44.66 -35.10 133.45
N LYS A 246 -44.07 -36.18 132.92
CA LYS A 246 -44.30 -37.52 133.46
C LYS A 246 -43.74 -37.49 134.88
N ALA A 247 -44.56 -37.88 135.85
CA ALA A 247 -44.13 -38.01 137.23
C ALA A 247 -42.91 -38.94 137.28
N THR A 248 -41.72 -38.35 137.34
CA THR A 248 -40.50 -39.07 137.66
C THR A 248 -40.66 -39.58 139.08
N SER A 249 -40.28 -40.84 139.30
CA SER A 249 -40.26 -41.45 140.62
C SER A 249 -39.62 -40.46 141.59
N SER A 250 -40.36 -40.07 142.64
CA SER A 250 -39.85 -39.15 143.67
C SER A 250 -38.46 -39.62 144.09
N LEU A 251 -37.49 -38.69 144.16
CA LEU A 251 -36.16 -38.96 144.71
C LEU A 251 -36.30 -39.89 145.92
N LYS A 252 -35.55 -41.00 145.94
CA LYS A 252 -35.61 -41.96 147.05
C LYS A 252 -35.55 -41.18 148.35
N ARG A 253 -36.62 -41.25 149.17
CA ARG A 253 -36.61 -40.63 150.48
C ARG A 253 -35.43 -41.21 151.24
N TYR A 254 -34.56 -40.33 151.72
CA TYR A 254 -33.47 -40.74 152.57
C TYR A 254 -34.08 -41.26 153.88
N ASN A 255 -34.02 -42.58 154.08
CA ASN A 255 -34.58 -43.25 155.27
C ASN A 255 -33.55 -43.36 156.41
N GLY A 256 -32.31 -42.88 156.20
CA GLY A 256 -31.33 -42.73 157.27
C GLY A 256 -31.62 -41.49 158.10
N ALA A 257 -31.19 -41.48 159.36
CA ALA A 257 -31.17 -40.23 160.13
C ALA A 257 -30.39 -39.18 159.32
N LEU A 258 -31.05 -38.06 159.01
CA LEU A 258 -30.37 -36.93 158.41
C LEU A 258 -29.18 -36.58 159.32
N PRO A 259 -28.00 -36.24 158.76
CA PRO A 259 -26.82 -35.90 159.53
C PRO A 259 -27.04 -34.54 160.18
N PHE A 260 -27.91 -34.51 161.20
CA PHE A 260 -28.07 -33.36 162.05
C PHE A 260 -26.84 -33.33 162.95
N PRO A 261 -26.12 -32.20 162.96
CA PRO A 261 -24.95 -32.05 163.81
C PRO A 261 -25.30 -32.33 165.27
N ALA A 262 -24.43 -33.06 165.97
CA ALA A 262 -24.73 -33.60 167.30
C ALA A 262 -24.76 -32.51 168.38
N ASP A 263 -24.13 -31.36 168.12
CA ASP A 263 -24.06 -30.21 169.01
C ASP A 263 -24.20 -28.86 168.28
N LEU A 264 -24.32 -27.78 169.07
CA LEU A 264 -24.50 -26.41 168.57
C LEU A 264 -23.30 -25.94 167.74
N VAL A 265 -22.09 -26.40 168.06
CA VAL A 265 -20.85 -25.97 167.39
C VAL A 265 -20.75 -26.58 165.99
N GLU A 266 -21.07 -27.87 165.85
CA GLU A 266 -21.17 -28.51 164.54
C GLU A 266 -22.32 -27.93 163.70
N THR A 267 -23.43 -27.54 164.35
CA THR A 267 -24.56 -26.87 163.67
C THR A 267 -24.12 -25.55 163.05
N LEU A 268 -23.36 -24.75 163.79
CA LEU A 268 -22.81 -23.49 163.30
C LEU A 268 -21.78 -23.71 162.18
N ARG A 269 -20.93 -24.74 162.27
CA ARG A 269 -19.96 -25.08 161.22
C ARG A 269 -20.62 -25.55 159.93
N HIS A 270 -21.64 -26.42 160.01
CA HIS A 270 -22.40 -26.86 158.84
C HIS A 270 -23.17 -25.71 158.20
N SER A 271 -23.75 -24.83 159.02
CA SER A 271 -24.46 -23.64 158.53
C SER A 271 -23.51 -22.69 157.79
N ALA A 272 -22.31 -22.44 158.34
CA ALA A 272 -21.30 -21.62 157.69
C ALA A 272 -20.83 -22.24 156.35
N ALA A 273 -20.50 -23.53 156.33
CA ALA A 273 -20.10 -24.22 155.10
C ALA A 273 -21.20 -24.24 154.03
N TYR A 274 -22.46 -24.39 154.44
CA TYR A 274 -23.60 -24.33 153.53
C TYR A 274 -23.78 -22.92 152.94
N VAL A 275 -23.64 -21.88 153.76
CA VAL A 275 -23.69 -20.48 153.31
C VAL A 275 -22.54 -20.17 152.35
N ASP A 276 -21.33 -20.62 152.63
CA ASP A 276 -20.17 -20.45 151.76
C ASP A 276 -20.35 -21.19 150.42
N GLN A 277 -20.84 -22.43 150.45
CA GLN A 277 -21.12 -23.21 149.24
C GLN A 277 -22.24 -22.56 148.42
N ALA A 278 -23.31 -22.08 149.06
CA ALA A 278 -24.37 -21.33 148.41
C ALA A 278 -23.85 -20.03 147.77
N GLY A 279 -22.96 -19.31 148.47
CA GLY A 279 -22.28 -18.13 147.95
C GLY A 279 -21.41 -18.42 146.71
N TYR A 280 -20.63 -19.51 146.75
CA TYR A 280 -19.82 -19.95 145.61
C TYR A 280 -20.69 -20.33 144.40
N LEU A 281 -21.75 -21.11 144.61
CA LEU A 281 -22.68 -21.49 143.54
C LEU A 281 -23.41 -20.27 142.95
N ALA A 282 -23.80 -19.31 143.78
CA ALA A 282 -24.38 -18.05 143.33
C ALA A 282 -23.40 -17.24 142.48
N GLN A 283 -22.16 -17.07 142.95
CA GLN A 283 -21.12 -16.35 142.19
C GLN A 283 -20.78 -17.05 140.87
N HIS A 284 -20.71 -18.39 140.87
CA HIS A 284 -20.48 -19.18 139.67
C HIS A 284 -21.63 -19.03 138.66
N ALA A 285 -22.88 -19.06 139.12
CA ALA A 285 -24.05 -18.83 138.26
C ALA A 285 -24.05 -17.41 137.66
N VAL A 286 -23.71 -16.38 138.44
CA VAL A 286 -23.57 -15.00 137.96
C VAL A 286 -22.46 -14.89 136.90
N ASN A 287 -21.31 -15.54 137.11
CA ASN A 287 -20.22 -15.54 136.14
C ASN A 287 -20.60 -16.24 134.83
N GLN A 288 -21.29 -17.38 134.91
CA GLN A 288 -21.80 -18.07 133.71
C GLN A 288 -22.84 -17.23 132.96
N TYR A 289 -23.76 -16.58 133.68
CA TYR A 289 -24.73 -15.66 133.08
C TYR A 289 -24.03 -14.52 132.33
N ASN A 290 -23.04 -13.87 132.96
CA ASN A 290 -22.29 -12.77 132.33
C ASN A 290 -21.48 -13.21 131.10
N GLN A 291 -20.96 -14.44 131.07
CA GLN A 291 -20.29 -14.99 129.87
C GLN A 291 -21.30 -15.26 128.75
N LEU A 292 -22.45 -15.84 129.08
CA LEU A 292 -23.51 -16.11 128.13
C LEU A 292 -24.06 -14.81 127.54
N ASP A 293 -24.32 -13.80 128.36
CA ASP A 293 -24.80 -12.48 127.94
C ASP A 293 -23.83 -11.79 126.96
N LYS A 294 -22.52 -11.79 127.26
CA LYS A 294 -21.50 -11.30 126.32
C LYS A 294 -21.49 -12.07 125.00
N SER A 295 -21.65 -13.40 125.05
CA SER A 295 -21.70 -14.22 123.83
C SER A 295 -22.95 -13.94 123.00
N PHE A 296 -24.09 -13.70 123.67
CA PHE A 296 -25.37 -13.36 123.05
C PHE A 296 -25.28 -12.01 122.34
N LEU A 297 -24.78 -10.96 123.01
CA LEU A 297 -24.58 -9.62 122.41
C LEU A 297 -23.64 -9.66 121.20
N MET A 298 -22.59 -10.51 121.24
CA MET A 298 -21.69 -10.68 120.09
C MET A 298 -22.36 -11.39 118.92
N LEU A 299 -23.22 -12.37 119.19
CA LEU A 299 -24.00 -13.06 118.15
C LEU A 299 -25.07 -12.14 117.55
N GLU A 300 -25.71 -11.32 118.37
CA GLU A 300 -26.69 -10.31 117.94
C GLU A 300 -26.04 -9.31 116.97
N LYS A 301 -24.90 -8.72 117.34
CA LYS A 301 -24.14 -7.83 116.44
C LYS A 301 -23.71 -8.52 115.13
N LYS A 302 -23.34 -9.79 115.18
CA LYS A 302 -23.01 -10.57 113.97
C LYS A 302 -24.24 -10.83 113.12
N ALA A 303 -25.40 -11.07 113.72
CA ALA A 303 -26.66 -11.26 113.02
C ALA A 303 -27.09 -9.97 112.32
N GLU A 304 -27.00 -8.82 112.99
CA GLU A 304 -27.28 -7.50 112.42
C GLU A 304 -26.35 -7.18 111.24
N ALA A 305 -25.03 -7.39 111.40
CA ALA A 305 -24.06 -7.17 110.33
C ALA A 305 -24.33 -8.07 109.10
N ARG A 306 -24.74 -9.33 109.33
CA ARG A 306 -25.15 -10.24 108.25
C ARG A 306 -26.45 -9.79 107.59
N ALA A 307 -27.44 -9.34 108.35
CA ALA A 307 -28.70 -8.82 107.82
C ALA A 307 -28.47 -7.60 106.92
N ALA A 308 -27.62 -6.66 107.36
CA ALA A 308 -27.24 -5.50 106.55
C ALA A 308 -26.56 -5.92 105.23
N ARG A 309 -25.67 -6.92 105.27
CA ARG A 309 -24.99 -7.43 104.07
C ARG A 309 -25.96 -8.15 103.12
N ILE A 310 -26.95 -8.86 103.63
CA ILE A 310 -28.00 -9.49 102.81
C ILE A 310 -28.74 -8.44 102.00
N VAL A 311 -29.17 -7.33 102.62
CA VAL A 311 -29.88 -6.25 101.92
C VAL A 311 -29.04 -5.65 100.78
N VAL A 312 -27.75 -5.44 101.01
CA VAL A 312 -26.83 -4.93 99.96
C VAL A 312 -26.71 -5.93 98.81
N LEU A 313 -26.50 -7.21 99.12
CA LEU A 313 -26.39 -8.27 98.12
C LEU A 313 -27.68 -8.45 97.31
N GLU A 314 -28.85 -8.37 97.94
CA GLU A 314 -30.14 -8.41 97.26
C GLU A 314 -30.29 -7.23 96.27
N GLY A 315 -29.86 -6.03 96.68
CA GLY A 315 -29.83 -4.85 95.81
C GLY A 315 -28.92 -5.03 94.60
N ASP A 316 -27.73 -5.60 94.78
CA ASP A 316 -26.80 -5.85 93.67
C ASP A 316 -27.28 -6.98 92.75
N VAL A 317 -27.89 -8.04 93.29
CA VAL A 317 -28.55 -9.08 92.49
C VAL A 317 -29.64 -8.48 91.62
N ALA A 318 -30.49 -7.59 92.17
CA ALA A 318 -31.54 -6.92 91.40
C ALA A 318 -30.96 -6.07 90.25
N LYS A 319 -29.89 -5.29 90.51
CA LYS A 319 -29.19 -4.52 89.47
C LYS A 319 -28.62 -5.41 88.37
N HIS A 320 -27.99 -6.53 88.74
CA HIS A 320 -27.41 -7.46 87.76
C HIS A 320 -28.47 -8.16 86.92
N LEU A 321 -29.62 -8.52 87.51
CA LEU A 321 -30.75 -9.09 86.76
C LEU A 321 -31.29 -8.10 85.72
N GLU A 322 -31.40 -6.82 86.08
CA GLU A 322 -31.84 -5.79 85.14
C GLU A 322 -30.81 -5.54 84.03
N ALA A 323 -29.52 -5.46 84.38
CA ALA A 323 -28.45 -5.34 83.39
C ALA A 323 -28.44 -6.52 82.40
N ASN A 324 -28.67 -7.74 82.89
CA ASN A 324 -28.78 -8.93 82.03
C ASN A 324 -29.98 -8.85 81.09
N ARG A 325 -31.15 -8.39 81.56
CA ARG A 325 -32.32 -8.17 80.69
C ARG A 325 -32.03 -7.19 79.56
N VAL A 326 -31.34 -6.09 79.86
CA VAL A 326 -30.96 -5.09 78.85
C VAL A 326 -29.97 -5.69 77.84
N LEU A 327 -29.00 -6.47 78.31
CA LEU A 327 -28.02 -7.14 77.43
C LEU A 327 -28.68 -8.20 76.55
N GLU A 328 -29.62 -8.99 77.07
CA GLU A 328 -30.41 -9.96 76.30
C GLU A 328 -31.21 -9.28 75.20
N ALA A 329 -31.86 -8.15 75.50
CA ALA A 329 -32.59 -7.37 74.52
C ALA A 329 -31.67 -6.83 73.41
N LYS A 330 -30.47 -6.32 73.76
CA LYS A 330 -29.46 -5.86 72.80
C LYS A 330 -28.95 -7.01 71.93
N ASN A 331 -28.64 -8.16 72.52
CA ASN A 331 -28.19 -9.33 71.79
C ASN A 331 -29.25 -9.82 70.81
N LYS A 332 -30.52 -9.82 71.20
CA LYS A 332 -31.63 -10.17 70.31
C LYS A 332 -31.78 -9.19 69.15
N ALA A 333 -31.61 -7.89 69.40
CA ALA A 333 -31.64 -6.86 68.36
C ALA A 333 -30.46 -7.00 67.38
N LEU A 334 -29.24 -7.25 67.90
CA LEU A 334 -28.05 -7.50 67.09
C LEU A 334 -28.19 -8.77 66.26
N GLN A 335 -28.71 -9.85 66.84
CA GLN A 335 -28.95 -11.09 66.12
C GLN A 335 -29.90 -10.87 64.95
N LYS A 336 -31.00 -10.13 65.17
CA LYS A 336 -31.93 -9.76 64.10
C LYS A 336 -31.26 -8.94 63.01
N GLN A 337 -30.42 -7.97 63.37
CA GLN A 337 -29.65 -7.20 62.39
C GLN A 337 -28.72 -8.10 61.56
N PHE A 338 -28.02 -9.05 62.18
CA PHE A 338 -27.17 -10.01 61.46
C PHE A 338 -27.98 -10.87 60.49
N ASP A 339 -29.16 -11.34 60.90
CA ASP A 339 -30.03 -12.15 60.04
C ASP A 339 -30.55 -11.32 58.85
N ASP A 340 -30.97 -10.07 59.08
CA ASP A 340 -31.41 -9.14 58.04
C ASP A 340 -30.26 -8.81 57.05
N TYR A 341 -29.04 -8.57 57.56
CA TYR A 341 -27.86 -8.33 56.72
C TYR A 341 -27.49 -9.56 55.89
N ARG A 342 -27.58 -10.76 56.48
CA ARG A 342 -27.31 -12.01 55.79
C ARG A 342 -28.32 -12.24 54.66
N ALA A 343 -29.61 -12.06 54.94
CA ALA A 343 -30.66 -12.17 53.92
C ALA A 343 -30.47 -11.15 52.78
N ALA A 344 -30.07 -9.91 53.10
CA ALA A 344 -29.78 -8.90 52.09
C ALA A 344 -28.53 -9.24 51.25
N ALA A 345 -27.49 -9.79 51.88
CA ALA A 345 -26.28 -10.25 51.19
C ALA A 345 -26.57 -11.43 50.26
N GLU A 346 -27.29 -12.45 50.74
CA GLU A 346 -27.69 -13.62 49.95
C GLU A 346 -28.53 -13.21 48.74
N LYS A 347 -29.47 -12.26 48.89
CA LYS A 347 -30.23 -11.71 47.76
C LYS A 347 -29.32 -11.02 46.74
N ARG A 348 -28.38 -10.18 47.21
CA ARG A 348 -27.46 -9.45 46.33
C ARG A 348 -26.51 -10.40 45.59
N GLU A 349 -26.06 -11.47 46.25
CA GLU A 349 -25.23 -12.51 45.64
C GLU A 349 -26.00 -13.23 44.53
N ALA A 350 -27.25 -13.61 44.78
CA ALA A 350 -28.11 -14.23 43.76
C ALA A 350 -28.36 -13.30 42.55
N ASP A 351 -28.62 -12.00 42.78
CA ASP A 351 -28.82 -11.02 41.71
C ASP A 351 -27.54 -10.85 40.86
N LEU A 352 -26.37 -10.76 41.50
CA LEU A 352 -25.08 -10.66 40.82
C LEU A 352 -24.73 -11.93 40.04
N GLU A 353 -25.05 -13.10 40.58
CA GLU A 353 -24.81 -14.37 39.89
C GLU A 353 -25.70 -14.53 38.65
N ALA A 354 -26.96 -14.06 38.73
CA ALA A 354 -27.85 -13.99 37.57
C ALA A 354 -27.32 -13.02 36.49
N GLU A 355 -26.83 -11.84 36.87
CA GLU A 355 -26.20 -10.90 35.93
C GLU A 355 -24.93 -11.48 35.28
N LEU A 356 -24.07 -12.13 36.06
CA LEU A 356 -22.87 -12.80 35.55
C LEU A 356 -23.21 -13.89 34.54
N GLN A 357 -24.23 -14.70 34.80
CA GLN A 357 -24.69 -15.71 33.84
C GLN A 357 -25.24 -15.07 32.55
N ALA A 358 -25.99 -13.98 32.66
CA ALA A 358 -26.52 -13.26 31.51
C ALA A 358 -25.39 -12.64 30.65
N LEU A 359 -24.37 -12.07 31.30
CA LEU A 359 -23.18 -11.53 30.63
C LEU A 359 -22.36 -12.61 29.94
N LYS A 360 -22.15 -13.77 30.58
CA LYS A 360 -21.47 -14.91 29.96
C LYS A 360 -22.16 -15.35 28.67
N LYS A 361 -23.49 -15.51 28.69
CA LYS A 361 -24.26 -15.85 27.47
C LYS A 361 -24.12 -14.81 26.36
N ARG A 362 -24.08 -13.52 26.72
CA ARG A 362 -23.85 -12.43 25.74
C ARG A 362 -22.44 -12.47 25.16
N LEU A 363 -21.44 -12.78 25.99
CA LEU A 363 -20.06 -12.93 25.55
C LEU A 363 -19.93 -14.10 24.57
N ASP A 364 -20.47 -15.27 24.92
CA ASP A 364 -20.46 -16.46 24.05
C ASP A 364 -21.13 -16.17 22.68
N ALA A 365 -22.24 -15.43 22.70
CA ALA A 365 -22.93 -15.01 21.47
C ALA A 365 -22.09 -14.03 20.63
N ALA A 366 -21.41 -13.08 21.28
CA ALA A 366 -20.52 -12.14 20.60
C ALA A 366 -19.28 -12.84 20.02
N GLU A 367 -18.69 -13.78 20.75
CA GLU A 367 -17.55 -14.59 20.27
C GLU A 367 -17.95 -15.45 19.05
N ALA A 368 -19.14 -16.04 19.07
CA ALA A 368 -19.67 -16.78 17.93
C ALA A 368 -19.87 -15.89 16.70
N GLU A 369 -20.34 -14.64 16.88
CA GLU A 369 -20.51 -13.68 15.80
C GLU A 369 -19.17 -13.20 15.24
N VAL A 370 -18.19 -12.89 16.10
CA VAL A 370 -16.83 -12.56 15.68
C VAL A 370 -16.22 -13.70 14.86
N LYS A 371 -16.45 -14.96 15.26
CA LYS A 371 -15.99 -16.11 14.49
C LYS A 371 -16.64 -16.16 13.11
N ARG A 372 -17.95 -15.96 13.01
CA ARG A 372 -18.67 -15.90 11.71
C ARG A 372 -18.12 -14.79 10.81
N GLN A 373 -17.86 -13.62 11.36
CA GLN A 373 -17.28 -12.51 10.61
C GLN A 373 -15.86 -12.82 10.13
N LYS A 374 -15.02 -13.45 10.95
CA LYS A 374 -13.69 -13.91 10.52
C LYS A 374 -13.79 -14.90 9.37
N ASP A 375 -14.67 -15.89 9.46
CA ASP A 375 -14.89 -16.88 8.39
C ASP A 375 -15.37 -16.20 7.10
N TYR A 376 -16.22 -15.18 7.20
CA TYR A 376 -16.66 -14.37 6.06
C TYR A 376 -15.52 -13.59 5.44
N ILE A 377 -14.72 -12.88 6.23
CA ILE A 377 -13.56 -12.10 5.75
C ILE A 377 -12.56 -13.02 5.03
N GLU A 378 -12.31 -14.22 5.56
CA GLU A 378 -11.39 -15.16 4.91
C GLU A 378 -11.93 -15.66 3.56
N LYS A 379 -13.24 -15.93 3.46
CA LYS A 379 -13.89 -16.27 2.19
C LYS A 379 -13.80 -15.13 1.17
N ASP A 380 -14.04 -13.90 1.62
CA ASP A 380 -13.99 -12.71 0.75
C ASP A 380 -12.58 -12.46 0.24
N LYS A 381 -11.56 -12.57 1.11
CA LYS A 381 -10.14 -12.52 0.70
C LYS A 381 -9.80 -13.55 -0.38
N LYS A 382 -10.27 -14.80 -0.24
CA LYS A 382 -10.05 -15.83 -1.28
C LYS A 382 -10.77 -15.50 -2.58
N ALA A 383 -11.94 -14.85 -2.52
CA ALA A 383 -12.65 -14.37 -3.69
C ALA A 383 -11.92 -13.21 -4.36
N ASP A 384 -11.36 -12.26 -3.58
CA ASP A 384 -10.51 -11.18 -4.09
C ASP A 384 -9.24 -11.72 -4.75
N GLU A 385 -8.51 -12.63 -4.09
CA GLU A 385 -7.33 -13.27 -4.69
C GLU A 385 -7.65 -13.97 -6.02
N LYS A 386 -8.86 -14.54 -6.14
CA LYS A 386 -9.33 -15.14 -7.39
C LYS A 386 -9.64 -14.07 -8.44
N ARG A 387 -10.34 -13.00 -8.06
CA ARG A 387 -10.62 -11.85 -8.95
C ARG A 387 -9.34 -11.20 -9.46
N ASP A 388 -8.35 -11.00 -8.59
CA ASP A 388 -7.06 -10.40 -8.94
C ASP A 388 -6.28 -11.29 -9.91
N LYS A 389 -6.31 -12.62 -9.72
CA LYS A 389 -5.74 -13.57 -10.69
C LYS A 389 -6.46 -13.51 -12.04
N GLU A 390 -7.79 -13.54 -12.03
CA GLU A 390 -8.59 -13.43 -13.25
C GLU A 390 -8.35 -12.09 -13.98
N PHE A 391 -8.22 -11.00 -13.22
CA PHE A 391 -7.90 -9.68 -13.75
C PHE A 391 -6.49 -9.62 -14.34
N ASN A 392 -5.47 -10.10 -13.63
CA ASN A 392 -4.09 -10.14 -14.14
C ASN A 392 -3.95 -11.03 -15.38
N ASP A 393 -4.64 -12.18 -15.41
CA ASP A 393 -4.68 -13.04 -16.60
C ASP A 393 -5.35 -12.33 -17.78
N HIS A 394 -6.40 -11.54 -17.52
CA HIS A 394 -7.05 -10.72 -18.55
C HIS A 394 -6.14 -9.60 -19.04
N ASP A 395 -5.50 -8.87 -18.13
CA ASP A 395 -4.57 -7.78 -18.43
C ASP A 395 -3.36 -8.28 -19.24
N GLN A 396 -2.82 -9.45 -18.89
CA GLN A 396 -1.75 -10.09 -19.66
C GLN A 396 -2.22 -10.47 -21.07
N LYS A 397 -3.42 -11.04 -21.22
CA LYS A 397 -4.01 -11.36 -22.53
C LYS A 397 -4.26 -10.11 -23.37
N ASP A 398 -4.76 -9.04 -22.75
CA ASP A 398 -4.96 -7.75 -23.40
C ASP A 398 -3.63 -7.16 -23.84
N HIS A 399 -2.58 -7.22 -23.01
CA HIS A 399 -1.24 -6.80 -23.39
C HIS A 399 -0.68 -7.61 -24.55
N GLU A 400 -0.84 -8.93 -24.56
CA GLU A 400 -0.46 -9.79 -25.69
C GLU A 400 -1.24 -9.45 -26.97
N LEU A 401 -2.55 -9.21 -26.86
CA LEU A 401 -3.40 -8.82 -27.98
C LEU A 401 -3.01 -7.43 -28.52
N ILE A 402 -2.78 -6.46 -27.64
CA ILE A 402 -2.31 -5.11 -28.00
C ILE A 402 -0.96 -5.20 -28.71
N ASN A 403 -0.04 -6.05 -28.24
CA ASN A 403 1.26 -6.24 -28.88
C ASN A 403 1.13 -6.91 -30.26
N LYS A 404 0.25 -7.90 -30.42
CA LYS A 404 -0.09 -8.49 -31.72
C LYS A 404 -0.68 -7.44 -32.67
N LEU A 405 -1.66 -6.68 -32.23
CA LEU A 405 -2.28 -5.61 -33.01
C LEU A 405 -1.27 -4.51 -33.37
N LYS A 406 -0.34 -4.17 -32.48
CA LYS A 406 0.76 -3.24 -32.78
C LYS A 406 1.70 -3.80 -33.85
N ALA A 407 2.02 -5.09 -33.81
CA ALA A 407 2.84 -5.74 -34.82
C ALA A 407 2.12 -5.79 -36.18
N GLU A 408 0.84 -6.15 -36.19
CA GLU A 408 -0.01 -6.13 -37.41
C GLU A 408 -0.14 -4.71 -37.98
N LEU A 409 -0.32 -3.69 -37.13
CA LEU A 409 -0.36 -2.29 -37.55
C LEU A 409 0.99 -1.83 -38.12
N ALA A 410 2.11 -2.25 -37.54
CA ALA A 410 3.44 -1.95 -38.05
C ALA A 410 3.69 -2.63 -39.41
N GLU A 411 3.24 -3.88 -39.57
CA GLU A 411 3.32 -4.61 -40.84
C GLU A 411 2.42 -3.98 -41.91
N SER A 412 1.21 -3.57 -41.54
CA SER A 412 0.28 -2.85 -42.40
C SER A 412 0.86 -1.50 -42.85
N LYS A 413 1.44 -0.71 -41.94
CA LYS A 413 2.15 0.54 -42.29
C LYS A 413 3.35 0.28 -43.19
N ALA A 414 4.14 -0.76 -42.94
CA ALA A 414 5.25 -1.13 -43.81
C ALA A 414 4.77 -1.60 -45.20
N ALA A 415 3.59 -2.22 -45.30
CA ALA A 415 2.95 -2.55 -46.57
C ALA A 415 2.44 -1.28 -47.28
N GLU A 416 1.87 -0.33 -46.55
CA GLU A 416 1.44 0.98 -47.06
C GLU A 416 2.64 1.77 -47.61
N ASP A 417 3.74 1.86 -46.87
CA ASP A 417 4.98 2.51 -47.33
C ASP A 417 5.54 1.85 -48.60
N ARG A 418 5.48 0.51 -48.69
CA ARG A 418 5.87 -0.24 -49.89
C ARG A 418 4.95 0.08 -51.08
N ALA A 419 3.64 0.15 -50.85
CA ALA A 419 2.66 0.52 -51.86
C ALA A 419 2.86 1.97 -52.32
N GLN A 420 3.10 2.92 -51.42
CA GLN A 420 3.38 4.32 -51.75
C GLN A 420 4.68 4.48 -52.55
N ARG A 421 5.75 3.76 -52.18
CA ARG A 421 6.98 3.72 -53.00
C ARG A 421 6.70 3.17 -54.39
N ARG A 422 5.91 2.09 -54.50
CA ARG A 422 5.53 1.51 -55.79
C ARG A 422 4.70 2.47 -56.65
N ILE A 423 3.76 3.20 -56.04
CA ILE A 423 2.99 4.25 -56.72
C ILE A 423 3.93 5.34 -57.23
N LYS A 424 4.87 5.82 -56.41
CA LYS A 424 5.85 6.83 -56.82
C LYS A 424 6.74 6.36 -57.98
N ASP A 425 7.18 5.11 -57.96
CA ASP A 425 7.97 4.51 -59.05
C ASP A 425 7.15 4.36 -60.33
N LEU A 426 5.87 3.97 -60.20
CA LEU A 426 4.93 3.89 -61.32
C LEU A 426 4.63 5.28 -61.89
N ASP A 427 4.43 6.31 -61.06
CA ASP A 427 4.25 7.69 -61.50
C ASP A 427 5.47 8.22 -62.25
N ALA A 428 6.69 7.92 -61.75
CA ALA A 428 7.93 8.23 -62.46
C ALA A 428 8.01 7.51 -63.82
N THR A 429 7.50 6.28 -63.90
CA THR A 429 7.44 5.50 -65.14
C THR A 429 6.41 6.08 -66.11
N VAL A 430 5.23 6.46 -65.62
CA VAL A 430 4.18 7.13 -66.40
C VAL A 430 4.68 8.48 -66.93
N ALA A 431 5.43 9.25 -66.13
CA ALA A 431 6.04 10.50 -66.59
C ALA A 431 7.04 10.28 -67.73
N LYS A 432 7.92 9.27 -67.62
CA LYS A 432 8.84 8.87 -68.70
C LYS A 432 8.09 8.43 -69.95
N LEU A 433 7.07 7.60 -69.81
CA LEU A 433 6.25 7.14 -70.93
C LEU A 433 5.51 8.30 -71.60
N LYS A 434 5.00 9.27 -70.84
CA LYS A 434 4.38 10.50 -71.38
C LYS A 434 5.37 11.33 -72.19
N GLU A 435 6.63 11.45 -71.75
CA GLU A 435 7.67 12.09 -72.58
C GLU A 435 7.96 11.31 -73.86
N THR A 436 8.03 9.98 -73.79
CA THR A 436 8.24 9.13 -74.98
C THR A 436 7.07 9.26 -75.96
N ILE A 437 5.83 9.28 -75.47
CA ILE A 437 4.64 9.50 -76.30
C ILE A 437 4.72 10.87 -76.98
N LYS A 438 5.05 11.95 -76.25
CA LYS A 438 5.23 13.28 -76.86
C LYS A 438 6.31 13.30 -77.96
N LYS A 439 7.42 12.57 -77.76
CA LYS A 439 8.48 12.45 -78.77
C LYS A 439 7.98 11.68 -80.00
N LEU A 440 7.28 10.57 -79.79
CA LEU A 440 6.71 9.77 -80.89
C LEU A 440 5.60 10.51 -81.64
N GLU A 441 4.74 11.26 -80.96
CA GLU A 441 3.73 12.12 -81.58
C GLU A 441 4.37 13.20 -82.47
N LYS A 442 5.49 13.79 -82.02
CA LYS A 442 6.29 14.70 -82.83
C LYS A 442 6.88 14.00 -84.05
N ASP A 443 7.50 12.84 -83.87
CA ASP A 443 8.06 12.05 -84.98
C ASP A 443 7.00 11.62 -86.01
N VAL A 444 5.78 11.31 -85.57
CA VAL A 444 4.64 11.01 -86.46
C VAL A 444 4.24 12.24 -87.25
N CYS A 445 4.13 13.41 -86.61
CA CYS A 445 3.83 14.68 -87.29
C CYS A 445 4.90 15.04 -88.34
N ASP A 446 6.18 14.87 -87.99
CA ASP A 446 7.30 15.10 -88.91
C ASP A 446 7.25 14.12 -90.10
N LYS A 447 6.94 12.84 -89.85
CA LYS A 447 6.77 11.83 -90.91
C LYS A 447 5.55 12.07 -91.78
N ASP A 448 4.43 12.50 -91.22
CA ASP A 448 3.22 12.85 -91.98
C ASP A 448 3.48 14.03 -92.91
N THR A 449 4.28 15.00 -92.45
CA THR A 449 4.74 16.13 -93.27
C THR A 449 5.59 15.64 -94.45
N ILE A 450 6.55 14.74 -94.20
CA ILE A 450 7.38 14.13 -95.25
C ILE A 450 6.53 13.31 -96.24
N ILE A 451 5.54 12.55 -95.75
CA ILE A 451 4.63 11.77 -96.62
C ILE A 451 3.80 12.71 -97.50
N ALA A 452 3.34 13.85 -96.98
CA ALA A 452 2.63 14.85 -97.77
C ALA A 452 3.52 15.45 -98.88
N GLU A 453 4.78 15.78 -98.57
CA GLU A 453 5.76 16.27 -99.54
C GLU A 453 6.09 15.24 -100.63
N LEU A 454 6.29 13.97 -100.24
CA LEU A 454 6.54 12.88 -101.19
C LEU A 454 5.33 12.61 -102.08
N LYS A 455 4.10 12.69 -101.55
CA LYS A 455 2.87 12.57 -102.35
C LYS A 455 2.76 13.70 -103.39
N ALA A 456 3.10 14.94 -103.02
CA ALA A 456 3.12 16.06 -103.95
C ALA A 456 4.18 15.87 -105.05
N SER A 457 5.38 15.41 -104.69
CA SER A 457 6.45 15.11 -105.64
C SER A 457 6.09 13.96 -106.59
N LEU A 458 5.43 12.91 -106.10
CA LEU A 458 4.92 11.80 -106.90
C LEU A 458 3.85 12.26 -107.91
N ALA A 459 2.95 13.16 -107.50
CA ALA A 459 1.94 13.72 -108.39
C ALA A 459 2.59 14.55 -109.52
N SER A 460 3.55 15.41 -109.18
CA SER A 460 4.31 16.21 -110.16
C SER A 460 5.09 15.33 -111.15
N THR A 461 5.74 14.27 -110.68
CA THR A 461 6.50 13.35 -111.56
C THR A 461 5.58 12.52 -112.45
N LYS A 462 4.39 12.11 -111.98
CA LYS A 462 3.37 11.48 -112.83
C LYS A 462 2.88 12.41 -113.94
N GLU A 463 2.68 13.70 -113.64
CA GLU A 463 2.32 14.70 -114.64
C GLU A 463 3.42 14.87 -115.70
N GLN A 464 4.67 15.01 -115.27
CA GLN A 464 5.83 15.12 -116.17
C GLN A 464 5.99 13.87 -117.06
N LEU A 465 5.79 12.67 -116.51
CA LEU A 465 5.83 11.43 -117.29
C LEU A 465 4.72 11.37 -118.34
N SER A 466 3.50 11.80 -117.99
CA SER A 466 2.37 11.85 -118.94
C SER A 466 2.61 12.83 -120.09
N ALA A 467 3.28 13.96 -119.81
CA ALA A 467 3.66 14.94 -120.81
C ALA A 467 4.74 14.38 -121.76
N LYS A 468 5.75 13.68 -121.21
CA LYS A 468 6.81 13.05 -122.01
C LYS A 468 6.31 11.89 -122.87
N ILE A 469 5.35 11.09 -122.39
CA ILE A 469 4.70 10.05 -123.20
C ILE A 469 3.97 10.65 -124.42
N LYS A 470 3.28 11.79 -124.24
CA LYS A 470 2.63 12.52 -125.35
C LYS A 470 3.66 13.07 -126.35
N GLU A 471 4.79 13.55 -125.87
CA GLU A 471 5.89 14.07 -126.70
C GLU A 471 6.56 12.97 -127.54
N VAL A 472 6.83 11.80 -126.95
CA VAL A 472 7.36 10.63 -127.67
C VAL A 472 6.38 10.16 -128.75
N ALA A 473 5.09 10.06 -128.44
CA ALA A 473 4.08 9.65 -129.42
C ALA A 473 3.97 10.62 -130.61
N LYS A 474 4.24 11.92 -130.40
CA LYS A 474 4.28 12.92 -131.46
C LYS A 474 5.53 12.73 -132.35
N LEU A 475 6.70 12.58 -131.73
CA LEU A 475 7.97 12.40 -132.44
C LEU A 475 8.02 11.08 -133.23
N THR A 476 7.41 10.00 -132.73
CA THR A 476 7.32 8.73 -133.47
C THR A 476 6.50 8.88 -134.76
N LYS A 477 5.38 9.61 -134.72
CA LYS A 477 4.59 9.89 -135.94
C LYS A 477 5.36 10.73 -136.95
N GLU A 478 6.11 11.73 -136.49
CA GLU A 478 6.95 12.56 -137.37
C GLU A 478 8.07 11.72 -138.03
N LEU A 479 8.68 10.80 -137.28
CA LEU A 479 9.71 9.87 -137.80
C LEU A 479 9.17 8.93 -138.88
N ASP A 480 7.97 8.38 -138.72
CA ASP A 480 7.34 7.50 -139.72
C ASP A 480 7.08 8.25 -141.03
N THR A 481 6.60 9.50 -140.96
CA THR A 481 6.41 10.34 -142.16
C THR A 481 7.72 10.67 -142.88
N ILE A 482 8.80 10.94 -142.15
CA ILE A 482 10.11 11.25 -142.74
C ILE A 482 10.72 10.00 -143.38
N THR A 483 10.53 8.83 -142.77
CA THR A 483 11.04 7.56 -143.30
C THR A 483 10.37 7.20 -144.62
N ALA A 484 9.05 7.35 -144.72
CA ALA A 484 8.31 7.15 -145.98
C ALA A 484 8.71 8.16 -147.07
N ALA A 485 9.02 9.41 -146.70
CA ALA A 485 9.49 10.42 -147.65
C ALA A 485 10.90 10.10 -148.18
N LYS A 486 11.79 9.57 -147.33
CA LYS A 486 13.14 9.14 -147.72
C LYS A 486 13.11 7.99 -148.72
N GLU A 487 12.31 6.94 -148.48
CA GLU A 487 12.19 5.80 -149.39
C GLU A 487 11.69 6.23 -150.79
N LYS A 488 10.73 7.17 -150.83
CA LYS A 488 10.25 7.74 -152.10
C LYS A 488 11.33 8.50 -152.86
N LEU A 489 12.12 9.33 -152.16
CA LEU A 489 13.21 10.10 -152.77
C LEU A 489 14.37 9.21 -153.26
N GLU A 490 14.65 8.08 -152.60
CA GLU A 490 15.65 7.12 -153.06
C GLU A 490 15.23 6.43 -154.39
N ILE A 491 13.94 6.15 -154.56
CA ILE A 491 13.38 5.64 -155.83
C ILE A 491 13.49 6.70 -156.93
N ASP A 492 13.11 7.95 -156.65
CA ASP A 492 13.18 9.05 -157.62
C ASP A 492 14.62 9.34 -158.06
N LEU A 493 15.59 9.29 -157.13
CA LEU A 493 17.00 9.48 -157.43
C LEU A 493 17.57 8.38 -158.35
N SER A 494 17.14 7.13 -158.17
CA SER A 494 17.57 6.02 -159.02
C SER A 494 17.03 6.18 -160.46
N ASN A 495 15.78 6.62 -160.60
CA ASN A 495 15.17 6.91 -161.89
C ASN A 495 15.87 8.06 -162.64
N GLU A 496 16.27 9.13 -161.93
CA GLU A 496 17.00 10.22 -162.59
C GLU A 496 18.43 9.87 -162.97
N LYS A 497 19.12 9.01 -162.21
CA LYS A 497 20.43 8.49 -162.63
C LYS A 497 20.34 7.71 -163.95
N TYR A 498 19.30 6.90 -164.12
CA TYR A 498 19.04 6.19 -165.38
C TYR A 498 18.78 7.15 -166.55
N ARG A 499 17.96 8.18 -166.35
CA ARG A 499 17.67 9.21 -167.37
C ARG A 499 18.90 10.04 -167.73
N HIS A 500 19.71 10.43 -166.75
CA HIS A 500 20.94 11.17 -166.99
C HIS A 500 21.93 10.37 -167.86
N ASN A 501 22.13 9.08 -167.60
CA ASN A 501 23.03 8.26 -168.42
C ASN A 501 22.55 8.14 -169.87
N LYS A 502 21.24 7.95 -170.09
CA LYS A 502 20.66 7.90 -171.44
C LYS A 502 20.78 9.24 -172.18
N ALA A 503 20.61 10.36 -171.48
CA ALA A 503 20.84 11.70 -172.03
C ALA A 503 22.31 11.95 -172.36
N LYS A 504 23.25 11.40 -171.57
CA LYS A 504 24.70 11.52 -171.81
C LYS A 504 25.13 10.79 -173.09
N GLU A 505 24.63 9.58 -173.33
CA GLU A 505 24.88 8.85 -174.58
C GLU A 505 24.31 9.60 -175.80
N SER A 506 23.10 10.16 -175.66
CA SER A 506 22.47 10.97 -176.72
C SER A 506 23.25 12.25 -177.02
N LEU A 507 23.82 12.90 -176.00
CA LEU A 507 24.67 14.09 -176.15
C LEU A 507 25.98 13.77 -176.89
N GLN A 508 26.55 12.58 -176.65
CA GLN A 508 27.80 12.15 -177.27
C GLN A 508 27.63 11.88 -178.78
N VAL A 509 26.46 11.39 -179.19
CA VAL A 509 26.09 11.26 -180.62
C VAL A 509 25.90 12.65 -181.24
N ALA A 510 25.16 13.54 -180.59
CA ALA A 510 24.92 14.90 -181.08
C ALA A 510 26.21 15.73 -181.19
N GLN A 511 27.19 15.52 -180.30
CA GLN A 511 28.50 16.18 -180.38
C GLN A 511 29.32 15.74 -181.59
N LYS A 512 29.15 14.50 -182.04
CA LYS A 512 29.81 13.99 -183.25
C LYS A 512 29.18 14.58 -184.51
N ASP A 513 27.84 14.64 -184.56
CA ASP A 513 27.10 15.29 -185.65
C ASP A 513 27.38 16.80 -185.76
N LEU A 514 27.59 17.48 -184.62
CA LEU A 514 27.95 18.90 -184.59
C LEU A 514 29.35 19.15 -185.17
N ALA A 515 30.31 18.26 -184.93
CA ALA A 515 31.67 18.39 -185.46
C ALA A 515 31.70 18.25 -186.99
N ASP A 516 30.92 17.32 -187.54
CA ASP A 516 30.79 17.14 -189.00
C ASP A 516 30.08 18.36 -189.65
N LYS A 517 29.09 18.94 -188.95
CA LYS A 517 28.41 20.18 -189.39
C LYS A 517 29.30 21.42 -189.35
N ASP A 518 30.22 21.53 -188.39
CA ASP A 518 31.13 22.68 -188.26
C ASP A 518 32.21 22.70 -189.38
N GLU A 519 32.66 21.54 -189.84
CA GLU A 519 33.49 21.40 -191.05
C GLU A 519 32.72 21.86 -192.31
N GLU A 520 31.46 21.42 -192.46
CA GLU A 520 30.57 21.84 -193.55
C GLU A 520 30.31 23.38 -193.52
N LEU A 521 30.21 23.96 -192.32
CA LEU A 521 30.02 25.40 -192.12
C LEU A 521 31.28 26.21 -192.48
N LYS A 522 32.50 25.72 -192.17
CA LYS A 522 33.76 26.39 -192.54
C LYS A 522 33.93 26.50 -194.05
N SER A 523 33.57 25.45 -194.78
CA SER A 523 33.54 25.45 -196.25
C SER A 523 32.66 26.59 -196.77
N LYS A 524 31.40 26.65 -196.34
CA LYS A 524 30.46 27.70 -196.80
C LYS A 524 30.80 29.11 -196.35
N LYS A 525 31.44 29.28 -195.20
CA LYS A 525 31.86 30.59 -194.69
C LYS A 525 32.96 31.22 -195.55
N THR A 526 33.76 30.39 -196.19
CA THR A 526 34.79 30.83 -197.16
C THR A 526 34.14 31.34 -198.45
N ASP A 527 33.06 30.68 -198.91
CA ASP A 527 32.28 31.11 -200.08
C ASP A 527 31.54 32.43 -199.85
N VAL A 528 31.00 32.67 -198.65
CA VAL A 528 30.33 33.94 -198.31
C VAL A 528 31.33 35.10 -198.28
N LYS A 529 32.57 34.87 -197.82
CA LYS A 529 33.60 35.91 -197.83
C LYS A 529 33.96 36.34 -199.26
N ASN A 530 34.01 35.39 -200.20
CA ASN A 530 34.20 35.67 -201.62
C ASN A 530 33.08 36.52 -202.26
N LEU A 531 31.89 36.56 -201.66
CA LEU A 531 30.75 37.37 -202.14
C LEU A 531 30.70 38.75 -201.50
N GLN A 532 31.06 38.87 -200.21
CA GLN A 532 31.01 40.15 -199.49
C GLN A 532 32.05 41.16 -199.99
N ASP A 533 33.25 40.71 -200.35
CA ASP A 533 34.31 41.62 -200.84
C ASP A 533 33.98 42.20 -202.22
N LYS A 534 33.19 41.47 -203.03
CA LYS A 534 32.67 41.97 -204.31
C LYS A 534 31.58 43.03 -204.12
N LEU A 535 30.77 42.93 -203.07
CA LEU A 535 29.69 43.87 -202.78
C LEU A 535 30.20 45.23 -202.29
N ASN A 536 31.16 45.22 -201.35
CA ASN A 536 31.64 46.44 -200.70
C ASN A 536 32.34 47.41 -201.67
N THR A 537 32.99 46.89 -202.71
CA THR A 537 33.75 47.76 -203.64
C THR A 537 32.82 48.47 -204.64
N ALA A 538 31.69 47.85 -204.97
CA ALA A 538 30.66 48.46 -205.82
C ALA A 538 29.90 49.58 -205.08
N GLU A 539 29.65 49.43 -203.77
CA GLU A 539 28.94 50.44 -202.97
C GLU A 539 29.75 51.74 -202.79
N ALA A 540 31.08 51.65 -202.70
CA ALA A 540 31.93 52.83 -202.54
C ALA A 540 31.90 53.75 -203.77
N ALA A 541 31.78 53.19 -204.98
CA ALA A 541 31.66 53.95 -206.22
C ALA A 541 30.36 54.75 -206.31
N LEU A 542 29.27 54.25 -205.69
CA LEU A 542 27.93 54.82 -205.83
C LEU A 542 27.67 55.99 -204.87
N LYS A 543 28.39 56.04 -203.74
CA LYS A 543 28.19 57.07 -202.70
C LYS A 543 28.85 58.41 -203.04
N ARG A 544 30.01 58.42 -203.70
CA ARG A 544 30.71 59.69 -204.04
C ARG A 544 30.04 60.48 -205.16
N ALA A 545 29.49 59.79 -206.16
CA ALA A 545 28.76 60.44 -207.26
C ALA A 545 27.46 61.15 -206.81
N ARG A 546 26.90 60.79 -205.65
CA ARG A 546 25.67 61.41 -205.13
C ARG A 546 25.92 62.65 -204.27
N ALA A 547 27.10 62.80 -203.67
CA ALA A 547 27.38 63.90 -202.75
C ALA A 547 27.64 65.23 -203.48
N GLU A 548 28.45 65.26 -204.53
CA GLU A 548 28.84 66.53 -205.16
C GLU A 548 27.77 67.12 -206.10
N ARG A 549 26.79 66.30 -206.49
CA ARG A 549 25.59 66.78 -207.20
C ARG A 549 24.70 67.65 -206.32
N ASP A 550 24.66 67.41 -205.00
CA ASP A 550 23.71 68.09 -204.10
C ASP A 550 24.28 69.44 -203.58
N GLU A 551 25.59 69.66 -203.62
CA GLU A 551 26.23 70.92 -203.22
C GLU A 551 26.12 72.02 -204.30
N ALA A 552 26.10 71.63 -205.58
CA ALA A 552 25.82 72.53 -206.71
C ALA A 552 24.43 73.22 -206.67
N ARG A 553 23.51 72.80 -205.78
CA ARG A 553 22.11 73.26 -205.79
C ARG A 553 21.76 74.23 -204.68
N ALA A 554 22.58 74.36 -203.64
CA ALA A 554 22.27 75.18 -202.47
C ALA A 554 22.74 76.65 -202.62
N ASP A 555 23.93 76.89 -203.15
CA ASP A 555 24.51 78.25 -203.18
C ASP A 555 23.89 79.16 -204.26
N LEU A 556 23.37 78.55 -205.32
CA LEU A 556 22.67 79.25 -206.40
C LEU A 556 21.36 79.92 -205.93
N VAL A 557 20.76 79.44 -204.83
CA VAL A 557 19.49 79.96 -204.27
C VAL A 557 19.71 81.07 -203.23
N VAL A 558 20.91 81.16 -202.65
CA VAL A 558 21.21 82.16 -201.60
C VAL A 558 21.50 83.52 -202.22
N GLU A 559 22.20 83.60 -203.34
CA GLU A 559 22.65 84.90 -203.87
C GLU A 559 21.64 85.62 -204.77
N GLU A 560 20.69 84.89 -205.35
CA GLU A 560 19.46 85.47 -205.92
C GLU A 560 18.64 86.27 -204.88
N LYS A 561 18.69 85.92 -203.59
CA LYS A 561 17.97 86.66 -202.54
C LYS A 561 18.69 87.91 -202.03
N LYS A 562 20.01 88.05 -202.22
CA LYS A 562 20.72 89.30 -201.86
C LYS A 562 20.61 90.36 -202.94
N SER A 563 20.54 89.95 -204.21
CA SER A 563 20.34 90.85 -205.35
C SER A 563 19.02 91.64 -205.24
N GLN A 564 17.97 91.08 -204.62
CA GLN A 564 16.67 91.74 -204.51
C GLN A 564 16.58 92.77 -203.37
N LYS A 565 17.43 92.69 -202.33
CA LYS A 565 17.36 93.58 -201.16
C LYS A 565 18.25 94.82 -201.28
N ALA A 566 19.34 94.74 -202.04
CA ALA A 566 20.22 95.90 -202.24
C ALA A 566 19.67 96.90 -203.28
N GLU A 567 18.83 96.43 -204.22
CA GLU A 567 18.08 97.32 -205.12
C GLU A 567 17.04 98.16 -204.36
N ASP A 568 16.40 97.62 -203.32
CA ASP A 568 15.47 98.38 -202.47
C ASP A 568 16.22 99.47 -201.63
N ASP A 569 17.44 99.18 -201.18
CA ASP A 569 18.25 100.13 -200.39
C ASP A 569 18.90 101.23 -201.28
N LEU A 570 19.04 100.98 -202.59
CA LEU A 570 19.44 101.97 -203.59
C LEU A 570 18.38 103.08 -203.74
N GLU A 571 17.09 102.80 -203.57
CA GLU A 571 16.02 103.80 -203.69
C GLU A 571 15.84 104.67 -202.43
N GLU A 572 16.23 104.21 -201.24
CA GLU A 572 16.05 104.97 -199.99
C GLU A 572 17.24 105.91 -199.67
N GLU A 573 18.49 105.50 -199.91
CA GLU A 573 19.66 106.40 -199.69
C GLU A 573 19.77 107.45 -200.80
N GLN A 574 19.35 107.15 -202.03
CA GLN A 574 19.26 108.17 -203.06
C GLN A 574 18.25 109.28 -202.71
N LYS A 575 17.26 108.99 -201.85
CA LYS A 575 16.33 109.99 -201.27
C LYS A 575 16.98 110.81 -200.13
N LYS A 576 18.03 110.31 -199.50
CA LYS A 576 18.85 111.03 -198.50
C LYS A 576 19.96 111.89 -199.10
N THR A 577 20.40 111.59 -200.33
CA THR A 577 21.23 112.51 -201.13
C THR A 577 20.65 113.92 -201.25
N LEU A 578 19.33 114.12 -201.13
CA LEU A 578 18.73 115.43 -201.41
C LEU A 578 18.57 116.36 -200.19
N GLN A 579 18.55 115.86 -198.94
CA GLN A 579 18.25 116.69 -197.75
C GLN A 579 19.45 117.03 -196.85
N LEU A 580 20.62 116.37 -197.00
CA LEU A 580 21.82 116.72 -196.22
C LEU A 580 22.86 117.57 -196.97
N GLY A 581 22.86 117.51 -198.31
CA GLY A 581 23.53 118.51 -199.15
C GLY A 581 22.99 119.93 -198.85
N GLU A 582 21.70 120.07 -198.54
CA GLU A 582 21.09 121.37 -198.22
C GLU A 582 21.32 121.84 -196.76
N LYS A 583 21.90 121.00 -195.87
CA LYS A 583 22.07 121.30 -194.42
C LYS A 583 23.52 121.41 -193.89
N LYS A 584 24.58 121.03 -194.61
CA LYS A 584 25.98 121.19 -194.10
C LYS A 584 27.02 121.86 -194.99
N ASP A 585 26.64 122.25 -196.21
CA ASP A 585 27.23 123.46 -196.81
C ASP A 585 26.97 124.72 -195.94
N ALA A 586 26.10 124.63 -194.93
CA ALA A 586 25.94 125.60 -193.85
C ALA A 586 26.86 125.37 -192.61
N LYS A 587 27.47 124.18 -192.44
CA LYS A 587 28.29 123.81 -191.26
C LYS A 587 29.79 123.71 -191.55
N ILE A 588 30.17 123.41 -192.81
CA ILE A 588 31.55 123.64 -193.30
C ILE A 588 31.89 125.14 -193.10
N LYS A 589 30.93 126.02 -193.40
CA LYS A 589 31.00 127.46 -193.13
C LYS A 589 30.92 127.88 -191.64
N GLU A 590 30.61 126.96 -190.71
CA GLU A 590 30.50 127.20 -189.25
C GLU A 590 31.64 126.54 -188.43
N LEU A 591 32.45 125.61 -189.01
CA LEU A 591 33.67 125.07 -188.37
C LEU A 591 34.97 125.47 -189.07
N GLU A 592 34.91 126.01 -190.28
CA GLU A 592 35.94 126.97 -190.72
C GLU A 592 35.99 128.20 -189.76
N ASP A 593 34.90 128.48 -189.01
CA ASP A 593 34.87 129.44 -187.88
C ASP A 593 35.33 128.84 -186.52
N ARG A 594 35.57 127.51 -186.43
CA ARG A 594 36.30 126.83 -185.32
C ARG A 594 37.71 126.38 -185.69
N LEU A 595 38.13 126.59 -186.94
CA LEU A 595 39.52 126.72 -187.37
C LEU A 595 40.27 127.84 -186.60
N ALA A 596 39.62 128.61 -185.71
CA ALA A 596 40.20 129.77 -185.03
C ALA A 596 40.34 129.66 -183.49
N LYS A 597 39.98 128.53 -182.84
CA LYS A 597 39.93 128.47 -181.35
C LYS A 597 40.48 127.19 -180.68
N ALA A 598 41.26 126.35 -181.36
CA ALA A 598 42.03 125.29 -180.69
C ALA A 598 43.29 124.86 -181.46
N ASP A 599 43.98 125.83 -182.06
CA ASP A 599 45.44 125.84 -182.30
C ASP A 599 46.20 125.95 -180.96
N SER A 600 45.78 125.23 -179.91
CA SER A 600 46.18 125.54 -178.53
C SER A 600 46.35 124.36 -177.55
N GLU A 601 46.66 123.13 -177.99
CA GLU A 601 47.26 121.99 -177.20
C GLU A 601 46.90 120.64 -177.90
N HIS A 602 47.73 119.84 -178.60
CA HIS A 602 49.16 119.74 -178.85
C HIS A 602 49.32 119.46 -180.36
N GLY A 603 49.83 120.44 -181.11
CA GLY A 603 50.10 120.32 -182.54
C GLY A 603 51.54 119.93 -182.82
N GLU A 604 51.76 119.56 -184.09
CA GLU A 604 53.03 119.30 -184.81
C GLU A 604 53.06 117.87 -185.37
N HIS A 605 53.37 117.61 -186.64
CA HIS A 605 53.99 118.48 -187.62
C HIS A 605 53.61 118.05 -189.04
N HIS A 606 53.34 119.08 -189.82
CA HIS A 606 53.51 119.24 -191.26
C HIS A 606 53.10 118.12 -192.23
N SER A 607 51.95 118.40 -192.85
CA SER A 607 51.74 118.23 -194.28
C SER A 607 52.71 119.10 -195.09
N LEU A 608 53.33 118.53 -196.12
CA LEU A 608 53.74 119.26 -197.32
C LEU A 608 53.68 118.32 -198.52
N THR A 609 52.84 118.72 -199.47
CA THR A 609 53.03 118.74 -200.93
C THR A 609 53.56 117.52 -201.70
N LYS A 610 52.88 117.34 -202.85
CA LYS A 610 53.16 116.56 -204.07
C LYS A 610 52.24 115.34 -204.14
N GLY A 611 51.49 115.12 -205.21
CA GLY A 611 51.94 115.14 -206.60
C GLY A 611 52.03 113.68 -207.06
N ASP A 612 51.61 113.45 -208.30
CA ASP A 612 51.93 112.28 -209.11
C ASP A 612 51.34 110.89 -208.81
N VAL A 613 50.86 110.29 -209.92
CA VAL A 613 51.23 108.96 -210.44
C VAL A 613 51.06 107.74 -209.52
N LYS A 614 50.02 106.95 -209.88
CA LYS A 614 50.04 105.50 -210.23
C LYS A 614 50.50 104.50 -209.14
N ILE A 615 50.26 103.22 -209.46
CA ILE A 615 50.82 101.98 -208.85
C ILE A 615 49.84 101.40 -207.81
N ILE A 616 49.10 100.35 -208.18
CA ILE A 616 49.48 98.93 -208.08
C ILE A 616 49.85 98.58 -206.64
N SER A 617 49.17 97.62 -206.05
CA SER A 617 49.81 96.51 -205.36
C SER A 617 48.73 95.45 -205.13
N HIS A 618 48.95 94.22 -205.57
CA HIS A 618 49.74 93.24 -204.81
C HIS A 618 49.03 92.92 -203.50
N GLU A 619 48.63 91.67 -203.38
CA GLU A 619 49.38 90.71 -202.58
C GLU A 619 49.39 91.13 -201.11
N ILE A 620 48.86 90.25 -200.28
CA ILE A 620 49.52 89.63 -199.12
C ILE A 620 48.40 88.72 -198.58
N VAL A 621 48.41 87.44 -198.93
CA VAL A 621 49.19 86.39 -198.26
C VAL A 621 48.70 86.18 -196.82
N GLY A 622 48.07 85.02 -196.68
CA GLY A 622 47.69 84.36 -195.44
C GLY A 622 46.94 83.05 -195.76
N ALA A 623 47.70 82.00 -196.12
CA ALA A 623 47.40 80.55 -196.17
C ALA A 623 46.19 80.02 -196.96
#